data_AF-A0A7W1EAU0-F1
#
_entry.id   AF-A0A7W1EAU0-F1
#
_cell.length_a   1.000
_cell.length_b   1.000
_cell.length_c   1.000
_cell.angle_alpha   90.00
_cell.angle_beta   90.00
_cell.angle_gamma   90.00
#
_symmetry.space_group_name_H-M   'P 1'
#
loop_
_entity.id
_entity.type
_entity.pdbx_description
1 polymer ?
#
loop_
_entity_poly.entity_id
_entity_poly.type
_entity_poly.pdbx_seq_one_letter_code
_entity_poly.pdbx_strand_id
1 'polypeptide(L)'
;MTGARRAAASVAASMAAAFVLLASDAARAPAQDAPLPRFRLREIVAGRGTNVLRIPGPWYRASQSDRNAVARYARLSARAGLTPLSGTALPADGPLRVLGLAHRAEVVAAARRTLISIRASCDDSTRIRLDRIFRVRGAWIVDLHDAALARARVRAPSLRWNDARAALTASGWLAPGARDTSDTSAAIPRALYRILVLAASDSAGFAGARAGLWRADSVSAIATLALLDAYGQSASWYAEAIDFLLTAAYLPGPGPRSLAGRVAALWRHDQEAGDSTANGALLPAIRLQLFGYPQAVPRYGVPPALFAQLVRAEDAEGRAWLLRAGPGGLLRMLHQLPELEAGPFVLETGRETFRLTSVARQARESLNGFLEPADAIALDPGSLPLLAVASVLHEWQHLIFERRRLTLVASAADSTAPFVSIPVTDPYLAEGLAEWRTAQVLAPLLDRWPLLGVGEAEKRVRLARGNPDDQHVLGYAMIRALASALGDDRRVVPALLQAPSRPDSIAQRPELVTAWRAERNTPDRLIAAPSRRFLVPQVIFSVEDGVPEVFEHRVLSPGDAGPP
;
A
#
# COMPACT_ATOMS: atom_id res chain seq x y z
N MET A 1 -46.08 -33.21 30.20
CA MET A 1 -46.23 -32.22 31.29
C MET A 1 -45.03 -32.36 32.21
N THR A 2 -44.67 -31.25 32.86
CA THR A 2 -43.59 -31.01 33.84
C THR A 2 -42.15 -30.93 33.31
N GLY A 3 -41.54 -29.75 33.48
CA GLY A 3 -40.13 -29.51 33.19
C GLY A 3 -39.69 -28.05 33.03
N ALA A 4 -40.56 -27.07 33.25
CA ALA A 4 -40.16 -25.66 33.37
C ALA A 4 -39.48 -25.42 34.73
N ARG A 5 -38.15 -25.24 34.73
CA ARG A 5 -37.33 -24.51 35.72
C ARG A 5 -35.85 -24.75 35.42
N ARG A 6 -35.29 -23.95 34.51
CA ARG A 6 -33.83 -23.68 34.39
C ARG A 6 -33.63 -22.48 33.45
N ALA A 7 -34.20 -21.36 33.87
CA ALA A 7 -33.83 -20.01 33.44
C ALA A 7 -33.88 -19.16 34.71
N ALA A 8 -32.89 -18.27 34.89
CA ALA A 8 -32.65 -17.41 36.07
C ALA A 8 -31.88 -18.04 37.24
N ALA A 9 -30.56 -18.27 37.08
CA ALA A 9 -29.59 -18.30 38.18
C ALA A 9 -28.13 -18.30 37.65
N SER A 10 -27.67 -17.20 37.02
CA SER A 10 -26.23 -16.94 36.82
C SER A 10 -25.95 -15.46 36.46
N VAL A 11 -26.64 -14.54 37.14
CA VAL A 11 -26.40 -13.08 37.05
C VAL A 11 -26.15 -12.46 38.44
N ALA A 12 -25.97 -13.28 39.48
CA ALA A 12 -25.83 -12.82 40.87
C ALA A 12 -24.53 -13.26 41.56
N ALA A 13 -23.45 -13.49 40.81
CA ALA A 13 -22.14 -13.91 41.36
C ALA A 13 -20.94 -13.07 40.87
N SER A 14 -21.18 -11.84 40.37
CA SER A 14 -20.09 -10.93 39.95
C SER A 14 -20.21 -9.51 40.53
N MET A 15 -21.04 -9.32 41.56
CA MET A 15 -21.23 -8.02 42.24
C MET A 15 -20.95 -8.06 43.76
N ALA A 16 -20.17 -9.02 44.24
CA ALA A 16 -19.78 -9.13 45.65
C ALA A 16 -18.28 -9.43 45.85
N ALA A 17 -17.44 -8.78 45.05
CA ALA A 17 -16.00 -8.61 45.33
C ALA A 17 -15.57 -7.14 45.07
N ALA A 18 -16.54 -6.22 45.13
CA ALA A 18 -16.31 -4.81 45.40
C ALA A 18 -16.73 -4.62 46.87
N PHE A 19 -15.87 -4.01 47.69
CA PHE A 19 -15.93 -3.90 49.16
C PHE A 19 -15.42 -5.10 49.97
N VAL A 20 -14.11 -5.37 49.94
CA VAL A 20 -13.21 -5.49 51.13
C VAL A 20 -11.78 -5.46 50.59
N LEU A 21 -11.16 -4.28 50.58
CA LEU A 21 -9.71 -4.03 50.68
C LEU A 21 -9.47 -2.50 50.66
N LEU A 22 -10.12 -1.81 51.59
CA LEU A 22 -9.70 -0.50 52.08
C LEU A 22 -9.34 -0.71 53.55
N ALA A 23 -8.05 -0.89 53.82
CA ALA A 23 -7.34 -0.67 55.08
C ALA A 23 -6.11 -1.58 55.14
N SER A 24 -5.06 -1.18 54.43
CA SER A 24 -3.68 -1.40 54.87
C SER A 24 -2.88 -0.21 54.36
N ASP A 25 -3.22 0.96 54.92
CA ASP A 25 -2.33 2.11 55.00
C ASP A 25 -1.21 1.73 55.98
N ALA A 26 -0.23 1.00 55.45
CA ALA A 26 1.03 0.74 56.12
C ALA A 26 2.11 1.35 55.23
N ALA A 27 2.41 2.62 55.48
CA ALA A 27 3.67 3.31 55.18
C ALA A 27 4.45 2.74 53.97
N ARG A 28 3.89 2.88 52.76
CA ARG A 28 4.75 2.96 51.58
C ARG A 28 5.43 4.31 51.66
N ALA A 29 6.74 4.30 51.92
CA ALA A 29 7.60 5.42 51.59
C ALA A 29 7.19 5.95 50.20
N PRO A 30 7.18 7.27 49.94
CA PRO A 30 6.92 7.77 48.59
C PRO A 30 7.84 6.97 47.67
N ALA A 31 7.25 6.18 46.78
CA ALA A 31 8.02 5.58 45.71
C ALA A 31 8.70 6.77 45.05
N GLN A 32 10.03 6.85 45.17
CA GLN A 32 10.78 7.83 44.41
C GLN A 32 10.27 7.71 42.99
N ASP A 33 9.64 8.76 42.45
CA ASP A 33 9.10 8.78 41.10
C ASP A 33 10.22 8.29 40.19
N ALA A 34 10.11 7.03 39.76
CA ALA A 34 11.11 6.47 38.89
C ALA A 34 11.07 7.35 37.63
N PRO A 35 12.20 7.96 37.23
CA PRO A 35 12.19 8.89 36.11
C PRO A 35 11.53 8.23 34.90
N LEU A 36 10.49 8.86 34.36
CA LEU A 36 9.82 8.37 33.16
C LEU A 36 10.77 8.51 31.96
N PRO A 37 10.74 7.59 30.98
CA PRO A 37 11.59 7.70 29.80
C PRO A 37 11.24 8.94 28.99
N ARG A 38 12.20 9.85 28.76
CA ARG A 38 11.97 11.09 27.99
C ARG A 38 12.61 11.06 26.61
N PHE A 39 11.88 11.57 25.64
CA PHE A 39 12.27 11.65 24.24
C PHE A 39 12.04 13.04 23.67
N ARG A 40 12.88 13.41 22.71
CA ARG A 40 12.71 14.58 21.86
C ARG A 40 12.59 14.13 20.41
N LEU A 41 11.48 14.46 19.76
CA LEU A 41 11.33 14.46 18.32
C LEU A 41 11.75 15.84 17.79
N ARG A 42 12.76 15.92 16.91
CA ARG A 42 13.15 17.16 16.24
C ARG A 42 12.05 17.65 15.30
N GLU A 43 12.01 18.96 15.07
CA GLU A 43 11.10 19.56 14.10
C GLU A 43 11.34 18.93 12.71
N ILE A 44 10.27 18.63 11.98
CA ILE A 44 10.34 18.03 10.65
C ILE A 44 9.73 18.98 9.64
N VAL A 45 10.48 19.30 8.60
CA VAL A 45 9.99 20.00 7.42
C VAL A 45 9.92 19.01 6.28
N ALA A 46 8.75 18.80 5.70
CA ALA A 46 8.57 17.82 4.64
C ALA A 46 7.60 18.28 3.55
N GLY A 47 7.62 17.58 2.43
CA GLY A 47 6.75 17.86 1.28
C GLY A 47 7.41 18.72 0.21
N ARG A 48 6.59 19.19 -0.74
CA ARG A 48 7.00 20.03 -1.87
C ARG A 48 6.51 21.46 -1.66
N GLY A 49 7.41 22.43 -1.77
CA GLY A 49 7.12 23.87 -1.62
C GLY A 49 6.71 24.60 -2.90
N THR A 50 6.41 23.91 -3.99
CA THR A 50 6.02 24.50 -5.27
C THR A 50 4.62 24.08 -5.70
N ASN A 51 3.91 25.00 -6.36
CA ASN A 51 2.59 24.79 -6.96
C ASN A 51 2.63 24.28 -8.41
N VAL A 52 3.85 24.11 -8.94
CA VAL A 52 4.10 23.68 -10.32
C VAL A 52 5.19 22.62 -10.30
N LEU A 53 4.94 21.54 -11.03
CA LEU A 53 5.93 20.54 -11.42
C LEU A 53 6.48 20.93 -12.79
N ARG A 54 7.80 20.91 -12.92
CA ARG A 54 8.51 21.26 -14.16
C ARG A 54 9.21 20.04 -14.71
N ILE A 55 8.78 19.58 -15.88
CA ILE A 55 9.45 18.52 -16.62
C ILE A 55 10.29 19.18 -17.72
N PRO A 56 11.61 18.91 -17.78
CA PRO A 56 12.50 19.48 -18.78
C PRO A 56 12.02 19.17 -20.20
N GLY A 57 11.91 20.19 -21.05
CA GLY A 57 11.40 20.07 -22.41
C GLY A 57 12.10 19.00 -23.25
N PRO A 58 13.45 18.96 -23.30
CA PRO A 58 14.17 17.93 -24.05
C PRO A 58 13.82 16.51 -23.61
N TRP A 59 13.66 16.29 -22.29
CA TRP A 59 13.29 15.00 -21.74
C TRP A 59 11.83 14.65 -22.05
N TYR A 60 10.91 15.61 -21.86
CA TYR A 60 9.51 15.45 -22.24
C TYR A 60 9.36 15.08 -23.71
N ARG A 61 10.16 15.69 -24.59
CA ARG A 61 10.12 15.40 -26.03
C ARG A 61 10.67 14.02 -26.35
N ALA A 62 11.81 13.65 -25.77
CA ALA A 62 12.39 12.32 -25.93
C ALA A 62 11.43 11.20 -25.47
N SER A 63 10.65 11.44 -24.41
CA SER A 63 9.68 10.46 -23.90
C SER A 63 8.47 10.24 -24.81
N GLN A 64 8.18 11.14 -25.75
CA GLN A 64 7.04 10.97 -26.68
C GLN A 64 7.24 9.89 -27.75
N SER A 65 8.46 9.37 -27.90
CA SER A 65 8.78 8.33 -28.89
C SER A 65 8.16 6.96 -28.57
N ASP A 66 7.64 6.74 -27.36
CA ASP A 66 7.19 5.44 -26.86
C ASP A 66 5.72 5.44 -26.40
N ARG A 67 4.77 5.53 -27.35
CA ARG A 67 3.32 5.66 -27.05
C ARG A 67 2.49 4.38 -27.26
N ASN A 68 3.10 3.20 -27.34
CA ASN A 68 2.39 1.95 -27.67
C ASN A 68 1.67 1.26 -26.48
N ALA A 69 1.23 2.01 -25.46
CA ALA A 69 0.57 1.46 -24.27
C ALA A 69 -0.72 0.69 -24.62
N VAL A 70 -1.56 1.24 -25.50
CA VAL A 70 -2.81 0.61 -25.96
C VAL A 70 -2.55 -0.73 -26.65
N ALA A 71 -1.61 -0.76 -27.60
CA ALA A 71 -1.25 -1.97 -28.33
C ALA A 71 -0.65 -3.04 -27.40
N ARG A 72 0.17 -2.62 -26.42
CA ARG A 72 0.74 -3.53 -25.41
C ARG A 72 -0.35 -4.15 -24.53
N TYR A 73 -1.28 -3.34 -24.02
CA TYR A 73 -2.41 -3.82 -23.23
C TYR A 73 -3.31 -4.78 -24.01
N ALA A 74 -3.65 -4.44 -25.26
CA ALA A 74 -4.46 -5.29 -26.12
C ALA A 74 -3.79 -6.66 -26.36
N ARG A 75 -2.48 -6.66 -26.66
CA ARG A 75 -1.71 -7.89 -26.84
C ARG A 75 -1.63 -8.74 -25.57
N LEU A 76 -1.37 -8.14 -24.41
CA LEU A 76 -1.31 -8.86 -23.14
C LEU A 76 -2.67 -9.46 -22.78
N SER A 77 -3.75 -8.70 -22.92
CA SER A 77 -5.11 -9.17 -22.68
C SER A 77 -5.45 -10.36 -23.58
N ALA A 78 -5.24 -10.22 -24.90
CA ALA A 78 -5.50 -11.30 -25.86
C ALA A 78 -4.73 -12.58 -25.52
N ARG A 79 -3.43 -12.48 -25.18
CA ARG A 79 -2.61 -13.63 -24.78
C ARG A 79 -3.03 -14.26 -23.46
N ALA A 80 -3.59 -13.48 -22.54
CA ALA A 80 -4.20 -14.00 -21.32
C ALA A 80 -5.56 -14.69 -21.57
N GLY A 81 -6.10 -14.56 -22.79
CA GLY A 81 -7.45 -14.98 -23.16
C GLY A 81 -8.50 -14.06 -22.52
N LEU A 82 -8.21 -12.76 -22.49
CA LEU A 82 -9.10 -11.69 -22.06
C LEU A 82 -9.42 -10.76 -23.24
N THR A 83 -10.65 -10.28 -23.30
CA THR A 83 -11.11 -9.25 -24.22
C THR A 83 -10.57 -7.90 -23.72
N PRO A 84 -9.79 -7.16 -24.53
CA PRO A 84 -9.33 -5.83 -24.15
C PRO A 84 -10.52 -4.89 -23.96
N LEU A 85 -10.57 -4.19 -22.83
CA LEU A 85 -11.55 -3.14 -22.61
C LEU A 85 -11.17 -1.89 -23.40
N SER A 86 -12.18 -1.22 -23.95
CA SER A 86 -12.02 0.03 -24.71
C SER A 86 -13.23 0.93 -24.45
N GLY A 87 -13.26 2.12 -25.06
CA GLY A 87 -14.43 3.00 -24.96
C GLY A 87 -14.84 3.29 -23.51
N THR A 88 -16.12 3.38 -23.24
CA THR A 88 -16.65 3.64 -21.88
C THR A 88 -16.46 2.45 -20.92
N ALA A 89 -16.26 1.23 -21.43
CA ALA A 89 -16.05 0.04 -20.61
C ALA A 89 -14.69 0.06 -19.88
N LEU A 90 -13.64 0.63 -20.47
CA LEU A 90 -12.33 0.70 -19.83
C LEU A 90 -12.34 1.41 -18.46
N PRO A 91 -12.86 2.64 -18.32
CA PRO A 91 -12.93 3.29 -17.01
C PRO A 91 -13.99 2.68 -16.07
N ALA A 92 -15.08 2.12 -16.61
CA ALA A 92 -16.18 1.58 -15.81
C ALA A 92 -15.88 0.16 -15.27
N ASP A 93 -15.44 -0.73 -16.14
CA ASP A 93 -15.28 -2.15 -15.86
C ASP A 93 -13.85 -2.54 -15.54
N GLY A 94 -12.84 -1.79 -16.01
CA GLY A 94 -11.42 -2.10 -15.75
C GLY A 94 -11.12 -2.30 -14.26
N PRO A 95 -11.50 -1.35 -13.37
CA PRO A 95 -11.27 -1.52 -11.96
C PRO A 95 -12.03 -2.71 -11.34
N LEU A 96 -13.28 -2.91 -11.77
CA LEU A 96 -14.10 -4.04 -11.31
C LEU A 96 -13.54 -5.37 -11.81
N ARG A 97 -12.92 -5.41 -12.99
CA ARG A 97 -12.29 -6.60 -13.56
C ARG A 97 -11.08 -7.03 -12.75
N VAL A 98 -10.26 -6.09 -12.27
CA VAL A 98 -9.15 -6.36 -11.35
C VAL A 98 -9.65 -6.93 -10.02
N LEU A 99 -10.82 -6.49 -9.55
CA LEU A 99 -11.49 -7.06 -8.38
C LEU A 99 -12.25 -8.37 -8.66
N GLY A 100 -12.32 -8.86 -9.90
CA GLY A 100 -13.09 -10.06 -10.25
C GLY A 100 -14.61 -9.86 -10.24
N LEU A 101 -15.04 -8.61 -10.33
CA LEU A 101 -16.42 -8.13 -10.28
C LEU A 101 -16.95 -7.62 -11.63
N ALA A 102 -16.16 -7.70 -12.70
CA ALA A 102 -16.58 -7.52 -14.08
C ALA A 102 -15.87 -8.55 -14.98
N HIS A 103 -16.55 -9.00 -16.04
CA HIS A 103 -16.05 -10.07 -16.92
C HIS A 103 -15.58 -11.33 -16.14
N ARG A 104 -16.24 -11.63 -15.01
CA ARG A 104 -15.77 -12.61 -14.02
C ARG A 104 -15.48 -13.98 -14.61
N ALA A 105 -16.37 -14.52 -15.44
CA ALA A 105 -16.18 -15.84 -16.07
C ALA A 105 -14.86 -15.91 -16.86
N GLU A 106 -14.56 -14.86 -17.63
CA GLU A 106 -13.36 -14.76 -18.46
C GLU A 106 -12.09 -14.63 -17.59
N VAL A 107 -12.13 -13.73 -16.60
CA VAL A 107 -11.02 -13.48 -15.67
C VAL A 107 -10.71 -14.72 -14.83
N VAL A 108 -11.72 -15.38 -14.27
CA VAL A 108 -11.56 -16.62 -13.49
C VAL A 108 -10.98 -17.73 -14.37
N ALA A 109 -11.45 -17.88 -15.62
CA ALA A 109 -10.89 -18.86 -16.54
C ALA A 109 -9.42 -18.57 -16.87
N ALA A 110 -9.05 -17.30 -17.10
CA ALA A 110 -7.67 -16.88 -17.34
C ALA A 110 -6.77 -17.12 -16.12
N ALA A 111 -7.26 -16.82 -14.91
CA ALA A 111 -6.54 -17.06 -13.67
C ALA A 111 -6.30 -18.56 -13.44
N ARG A 112 -7.31 -19.41 -13.64
CA ARG A 112 -7.17 -20.88 -13.55
C ARG A 112 -6.13 -21.42 -14.53
N ARG A 113 -6.19 -21.02 -15.81
CA ARG A 113 -5.18 -21.42 -16.81
C ARG A 113 -3.77 -21.01 -16.40
N THR A 114 -3.62 -19.79 -15.88
CA THR A 114 -2.33 -19.27 -15.41
C THR A 114 -1.80 -20.09 -14.23
N LEU A 115 -2.64 -20.37 -13.21
CA LEU A 115 -2.25 -21.18 -12.05
C LEU A 115 -1.92 -22.63 -12.43
N ILE A 116 -2.64 -23.23 -13.38
CA ILE A 116 -2.31 -24.56 -13.92
C ILE A 116 -0.92 -24.55 -14.56
N SER A 117 -0.61 -23.51 -15.35
CA SER A 117 0.71 -23.35 -15.99
C SER A 117 1.84 -23.10 -14.98
N ILE A 118 1.58 -22.30 -13.95
CA ILE A 118 2.51 -22.10 -12.82
C ILE A 118 2.76 -23.44 -12.11
N ARG A 119 1.69 -24.17 -11.76
CA ARG A 119 1.75 -25.49 -11.11
C ARG A 119 2.59 -26.50 -11.88
N ALA A 120 2.52 -26.49 -13.21
CA ALA A 120 3.33 -27.34 -14.07
C ALA A 120 4.84 -26.99 -14.07
N SER A 121 5.20 -25.80 -13.56
CA SER A 121 6.60 -25.33 -13.45
C SER A 121 7.21 -25.58 -12.07
N CYS A 122 6.37 -25.91 -11.09
CA CYS A 122 6.77 -26.15 -9.71
C CYS A 122 7.43 -27.52 -9.55
N ASP A 123 8.46 -27.59 -8.70
CA ASP A 123 8.87 -28.85 -8.08
C ASP A 123 7.78 -29.39 -7.15
N ASP A 124 7.95 -30.61 -6.64
CA ASP A 124 6.94 -31.29 -5.83
C ASP A 124 6.60 -30.52 -4.55
N SER A 125 7.60 -29.97 -3.87
CA SER A 125 7.41 -29.20 -2.63
C SER A 125 6.60 -27.91 -2.86
N THR A 126 6.94 -27.18 -3.92
CA THR A 126 6.28 -25.93 -4.31
C THR A 126 4.89 -26.23 -4.84
N ARG A 127 4.70 -27.35 -5.54
CA ARG A 127 3.40 -27.80 -6.05
C ARG A 127 2.44 -28.16 -4.91
N ILE A 128 2.90 -28.85 -3.86
CA ILE A 128 2.10 -29.14 -2.67
C ILE A 128 1.65 -27.84 -1.99
N ARG A 129 2.56 -26.88 -1.83
CA ARG A 129 2.23 -25.55 -1.27
C ARG A 129 1.21 -24.81 -2.13
N LEU A 130 1.38 -24.84 -3.46
CA LEU A 130 0.43 -24.24 -4.41
C LEU A 130 -0.95 -24.89 -4.30
N ASP A 131 -1.02 -26.22 -4.30
CA ASP A 131 -2.28 -26.95 -4.23
C ASP A 131 -3.02 -26.69 -2.91
N ARG A 132 -2.29 -26.55 -1.80
CA ARG A 132 -2.87 -26.17 -0.49
C ARG A 132 -3.57 -24.80 -0.54
N ILE A 133 -3.01 -23.84 -1.27
CA ILE A 133 -3.53 -22.47 -1.34
C ILE A 133 -4.61 -22.34 -2.42
N PHE A 134 -4.31 -22.78 -3.64
CA PHE A 134 -5.11 -22.50 -4.83
C PHE A 134 -5.98 -23.68 -5.28
N ARG A 135 -5.79 -24.89 -4.73
CA ARG A 135 -6.50 -26.11 -5.19
C ARG A 135 -7.11 -26.93 -4.04
N VAL A 136 -7.88 -26.27 -3.18
CA VAL A 136 -8.49 -26.88 -2.00
C VAL A 136 -9.53 -27.94 -2.43
N ARG A 137 -9.34 -29.19 -1.99
CA ARG A 137 -10.20 -30.35 -2.33
C ARG A 137 -10.37 -30.55 -3.84
N GLY A 138 -9.33 -30.23 -4.62
CA GLY A 138 -9.33 -30.38 -6.08
C GLY A 138 -9.98 -29.23 -6.84
N ALA A 139 -10.69 -28.31 -6.16
CA ALA A 139 -11.31 -27.14 -6.76
C ALA A 139 -10.36 -25.93 -6.76
N TRP A 140 -10.34 -25.18 -7.85
CA TRP A 140 -9.51 -23.98 -7.97
C TRP A 140 -10.12 -22.79 -7.22
N ILE A 141 -9.35 -22.18 -6.35
CA ILE A 141 -9.63 -20.92 -5.67
C ILE A 141 -8.73 -19.87 -6.31
N VAL A 142 -9.30 -18.89 -7.03
CA VAL A 142 -8.49 -17.91 -7.79
C VAL A 142 -8.62 -16.48 -7.29
N ASP A 143 -9.58 -16.21 -6.42
CA ASP A 143 -9.83 -14.89 -5.85
C ASP A 143 -10.50 -14.99 -4.48
N LEU A 144 -10.64 -13.83 -3.82
CA LEU A 144 -11.24 -13.73 -2.48
C LEU A 144 -12.68 -14.23 -2.45
N HIS A 145 -13.43 -14.06 -3.53
CA HIS A 145 -14.84 -14.45 -3.62
C HIS A 145 -14.97 -15.99 -3.64
N ASP A 146 -14.16 -16.67 -4.45
CA ASP A 146 -14.07 -18.14 -4.47
C ASP A 146 -13.63 -18.68 -3.11
N ALA A 147 -12.67 -18.02 -2.45
CA ALA A 147 -12.21 -18.40 -1.12
C ALA A 147 -13.31 -18.26 -0.06
N ALA A 148 -14.05 -17.15 -0.09
CA ALA A 148 -15.17 -16.91 0.82
C ALA A 148 -16.28 -17.97 0.64
N LEU A 149 -16.66 -18.27 -0.60
CA LEU A 149 -17.66 -19.33 -0.86
C LEU A 149 -17.16 -20.71 -0.40
N ALA A 150 -15.91 -21.05 -0.69
CA ALA A 150 -15.33 -22.33 -0.28
C ALA A 150 -15.30 -22.47 1.25
N ARG A 151 -14.96 -21.40 1.99
CA ARG A 151 -14.99 -21.39 3.45
C ARG A 151 -16.41 -21.46 4.01
N ALA A 152 -17.35 -20.72 3.44
CA ALA A 152 -18.74 -20.77 3.87
C ALA A 152 -19.34 -22.19 3.70
N ARG A 153 -18.96 -22.89 2.63
CA ARG A 153 -19.33 -24.30 2.38
C ARG A 153 -18.76 -25.30 3.36
N VAL A 154 -17.74 -24.96 4.13
CA VAL A 154 -17.28 -25.83 5.24
C VAL A 154 -18.35 -25.92 6.33
N ARG A 155 -19.09 -24.84 6.57
CA ARG A 155 -20.16 -24.79 7.59
C ARG A 155 -21.54 -25.12 7.01
N ALA A 156 -21.79 -24.75 5.76
CA ALA A 156 -23.05 -25.01 5.06
C ALA A 156 -22.76 -25.62 3.67
N PRO A 157 -22.60 -26.95 3.55
CA PRO A 157 -22.13 -27.60 2.32
C PRO A 157 -22.98 -27.33 1.07
N SER A 158 -24.28 -27.12 1.24
CA SER A 158 -25.22 -26.82 0.15
C SER A 158 -25.24 -25.35 -0.27
N LEU A 159 -24.55 -24.45 0.45
CA LEU A 159 -24.59 -23.01 0.22
C LEU A 159 -24.12 -22.64 -1.20
N ARG A 160 -24.90 -21.81 -1.88
CA ARG A 160 -24.64 -21.24 -3.20
C ARG A 160 -24.73 -19.73 -3.12
N TRP A 161 -24.15 -19.04 -4.10
CA TRP A 161 -24.29 -17.59 -4.20
C TRP A 161 -25.75 -17.15 -4.22
N ASN A 162 -26.59 -17.85 -5.00
CA ASN A 162 -28.01 -17.52 -5.15
C ASN A 162 -28.83 -17.59 -3.86
N ASP A 163 -28.35 -18.27 -2.81
CA ASP A 163 -29.04 -18.30 -1.53
C ASP A 163 -29.08 -16.92 -0.86
N ALA A 164 -28.15 -16.02 -1.19
CA ALA A 164 -28.12 -14.63 -0.72
C ALA A 164 -29.01 -13.66 -1.54
N ARG A 165 -29.59 -14.11 -2.66
CA ARG A 165 -30.20 -13.21 -3.65
C ARG A 165 -31.43 -12.48 -3.13
N ALA A 166 -32.34 -13.19 -2.47
CA ALA A 166 -33.63 -12.64 -2.07
C ALA A 166 -33.45 -11.45 -1.11
N ALA A 167 -32.64 -11.63 -0.06
CA ALA A 167 -32.33 -10.57 0.89
C ALA A 167 -31.62 -9.40 0.21
N LEU A 168 -30.61 -9.66 -0.63
CA LEU A 168 -29.86 -8.60 -1.33
C LEU A 168 -30.73 -7.81 -2.32
N THR A 169 -31.68 -8.45 -2.99
CA THR A 169 -32.59 -7.78 -3.94
C THR A 169 -33.61 -6.93 -3.18
N ALA A 170 -34.27 -7.50 -2.18
CA ALA A 170 -35.32 -6.82 -1.42
C ALA A 170 -34.79 -5.69 -0.52
N SER A 171 -33.50 -5.73 -0.14
CA SER A 171 -32.81 -4.62 0.55
C SER A 171 -32.12 -3.63 -0.38
N GLY A 172 -32.29 -3.74 -1.71
CA GLY A 172 -31.80 -2.78 -2.69
C GLY A 172 -30.32 -2.87 -3.06
N TRP A 173 -29.61 -3.91 -2.61
CA TRP A 173 -28.21 -4.15 -2.97
C TRP A 173 -28.04 -4.78 -4.37
N LEU A 174 -29.10 -5.41 -4.89
CA LEU A 174 -29.17 -5.95 -6.25
C LEU A 174 -30.36 -5.32 -7.00
N ALA A 175 -30.15 -5.02 -8.29
CA ALA A 175 -31.22 -4.51 -9.14
C ALA A 175 -32.32 -5.57 -9.34
N PRO A 176 -33.61 -5.18 -9.29
CA PRO A 176 -34.71 -6.07 -9.63
C PRO A 176 -34.54 -6.61 -11.06
N GLY A 177 -34.57 -7.93 -11.23
CA GLY A 177 -34.43 -8.56 -12.55
C GLY A 177 -32.99 -8.75 -13.04
N ALA A 178 -31.96 -8.50 -12.21
CA ALA A 178 -30.61 -8.98 -12.47
C ALA A 178 -30.60 -10.52 -12.51
N ARG A 179 -30.86 -11.08 -13.69
CA ARG A 179 -30.87 -12.53 -13.93
C ARG A 179 -29.44 -13.01 -14.04
N ASP A 180 -28.89 -13.56 -12.96
CA ASP A 180 -27.72 -14.42 -13.05
C ASP A 180 -28.16 -15.86 -13.17
N THR A 181 -27.88 -16.46 -14.32
CA THR A 181 -28.12 -17.89 -14.55
C THR A 181 -26.85 -18.73 -14.34
N SER A 182 -25.72 -18.14 -13.91
CA SER A 182 -24.46 -18.87 -13.70
C SER A 182 -23.77 -18.53 -12.37
N ASP A 183 -23.09 -19.52 -11.78
CA ASP A 183 -22.19 -19.38 -10.61
C ASP A 183 -21.00 -18.43 -10.88
N THR A 184 -20.79 -18.03 -12.14
CA THR A 184 -19.76 -17.09 -12.57
C THR A 184 -20.23 -15.64 -12.65
N SER A 185 -21.48 -15.34 -12.29
CA SER A 185 -21.92 -13.95 -12.27
C SER A 185 -21.27 -13.14 -11.14
N ALA A 186 -21.00 -11.88 -11.43
CA ALA A 186 -20.40 -10.92 -10.52
C ALA A 186 -21.42 -10.17 -9.64
N ALA A 187 -22.73 -10.23 -9.90
CA ALA A 187 -23.68 -9.34 -9.23
C ALA A 187 -23.73 -9.57 -7.70
N ILE A 188 -23.87 -10.84 -7.27
CA ILE A 188 -23.88 -11.20 -5.85
C ILE A 188 -22.51 -10.92 -5.19
N PRO A 189 -21.37 -11.41 -5.72
CA PRO A 189 -20.05 -11.05 -5.20
C PRO A 189 -19.83 -9.53 -5.07
N ARG A 190 -20.28 -8.75 -6.05
CA ARG A 190 -20.17 -7.28 -6.04
C ARG A 190 -20.99 -6.65 -4.93
N ALA A 191 -22.23 -7.09 -4.72
CA ALA A 191 -23.07 -6.61 -3.62
C ALA A 191 -22.45 -6.95 -2.26
N LEU A 192 -21.99 -8.19 -2.07
CA LEU A 192 -21.35 -8.63 -0.83
C LEU A 192 -20.05 -7.85 -0.54
N TYR A 193 -19.22 -7.65 -1.56
CA TYR A 193 -17.98 -6.89 -1.41
C TYR A 193 -18.25 -5.42 -1.05
N ARG A 194 -19.30 -4.79 -1.62
CA ARG A 194 -19.71 -3.43 -1.21
C ARG A 194 -20.16 -3.36 0.25
N ILE A 195 -20.91 -4.36 0.72
CA ILE A 195 -21.32 -4.44 2.13
C ILE A 195 -20.09 -4.68 3.04
N LEU A 196 -19.13 -5.48 2.59
CA LEU A 196 -17.88 -5.71 3.31
C LEU A 196 -17.03 -4.42 3.43
N VAL A 197 -16.92 -3.64 2.36
CA VAL A 197 -16.26 -2.32 2.39
C VAL A 197 -16.98 -1.39 3.34
N LEU A 198 -18.32 -1.36 3.30
CA LEU A 198 -19.12 -0.56 4.24
C LEU A 198 -18.84 -0.96 5.70
N ALA A 199 -18.70 -2.26 6.00
CA ALA A 199 -18.35 -2.74 7.32
C ALA A 199 -17.01 -2.21 7.84
N ALA A 200 -16.05 -1.96 6.94
CA ALA A 200 -14.74 -1.43 7.28
C ALA A 200 -14.71 0.10 7.42
N SER A 201 -15.60 0.82 6.74
CA SER A 201 -15.59 2.29 6.68
C SER A 201 -16.68 2.98 7.50
N ASP A 202 -17.82 2.32 7.73
CA ASP A 202 -19.01 2.91 8.37
C ASP A 202 -19.77 1.83 9.17
N SER A 203 -19.48 1.75 10.46
CA SER A 203 -20.09 0.76 11.36
C SER A 203 -21.60 0.97 11.52
N ALA A 204 -22.08 2.21 11.49
CA ALA A 204 -23.51 2.53 11.59
C ALA A 204 -24.25 2.16 10.30
N GLY A 205 -23.70 2.53 9.14
CA GLY A 205 -24.21 2.13 7.83
C GLY A 205 -24.27 0.62 7.68
N PHE A 206 -23.22 -0.09 8.13
CA PHE A 206 -23.20 -1.56 8.12
C PHE A 206 -24.26 -2.18 9.04
N ALA A 207 -24.44 -1.66 10.26
CA ALA A 207 -25.52 -2.11 11.15
C ALA A 207 -26.90 -1.92 10.50
N GLY A 208 -27.12 -0.78 9.84
CA GLY A 208 -28.32 -0.50 9.05
C GLY A 208 -28.53 -1.51 7.91
N ALA A 209 -27.47 -1.81 7.16
CA ALA A 209 -27.50 -2.80 6.07
C ALA A 209 -27.85 -4.21 6.58
N ARG A 210 -27.26 -4.65 7.70
CA ARG A 210 -27.58 -5.95 8.33
C ARG A 210 -29.05 -6.03 8.76
N ALA A 211 -29.57 -4.98 9.39
CA ALA A 211 -30.97 -4.94 9.80
C ALA A 211 -31.91 -4.94 8.58
N GLY A 212 -31.54 -4.25 7.50
CA GLY A 212 -32.26 -4.26 6.23
C GLY A 212 -32.34 -5.65 5.61
N LEU A 213 -31.24 -6.40 5.58
CA LEU A 213 -31.20 -7.77 5.06
C LEU A 213 -32.15 -8.70 5.84
N TRP A 214 -32.10 -8.66 7.17
CA TRP A 214 -32.96 -9.49 8.04
C TRP A 214 -34.45 -9.20 7.88
N ARG A 215 -34.83 -7.92 7.73
CA ARG A 215 -36.23 -7.53 7.49
C ARG A 215 -36.72 -7.95 6.12
N ALA A 216 -35.82 -7.98 5.13
CA ALA A 216 -36.14 -8.27 3.74
C ALA A 216 -36.42 -9.76 3.51
N ASP A 217 -35.52 -10.64 3.94
CA ASP A 217 -35.69 -12.10 3.90
C ASP A 217 -34.72 -12.75 4.89
N SER A 218 -35.26 -13.40 5.94
CA SER A 218 -34.45 -13.91 7.05
C SER A 218 -33.58 -15.13 6.67
N VAL A 219 -34.06 -16.01 5.80
CA VAL A 219 -33.31 -17.20 5.35
C VAL A 219 -32.15 -16.78 4.45
N SER A 220 -32.43 -15.91 3.49
CA SER A 220 -31.44 -15.36 2.59
C SER A 220 -30.46 -14.41 3.30
N ALA A 221 -30.88 -13.74 4.37
CA ALA A 221 -30.00 -12.95 5.23
C ALA A 221 -28.97 -13.84 5.95
N ILE A 222 -29.36 -15.03 6.44
CA ILE A 222 -28.42 -15.99 7.04
C ILE A 222 -27.32 -16.37 6.03
N ALA A 223 -27.71 -16.71 4.80
CA ALA A 223 -26.75 -17.01 3.72
C ALA A 223 -25.82 -15.81 3.43
N THR A 224 -26.38 -14.61 3.35
CA THR A 224 -25.63 -13.36 3.11
C THR A 224 -24.59 -13.12 4.20
N LEU A 225 -24.98 -13.24 5.48
CA LEU A 225 -24.10 -13.02 6.62
C LEU A 225 -23.03 -14.12 6.74
N ALA A 226 -23.38 -15.37 6.46
CA ALA A 226 -22.41 -16.46 6.42
C ALA A 226 -21.32 -16.22 5.37
N LEU A 227 -21.67 -15.67 4.20
CA LEU A 227 -20.71 -15.29 3.17
C LEU A 227 -19.84 -14.10 3.61
N LEU A 228 -20.42 -13.06 4.23
CA LEU A 228 -19.67 -11.91 4.75
C LEU A 228 -18.65 -12.32 5.83
N ASP A 229 -19.04 -13.20 6.76
CA ASP A 229 -18.13 -13.75 7.77
C ASP A 229 -16.99 -14.56 7.11
N ALA A 230 -17.31 -15.30 6.04
CA ALA A 230 -16.32 -16.06 5.30
C ALA A 230 -15.34 -15.18 4.51
N TYR A 231 -15.76 -14.00 4.05
CA TYR A 231 -14.84 -12.99 3.48
C TYR A 231 -13.80 -12.54 4.50
N GLY A 232 -14.23 -12.16 5.71
CA GLY A 232 -13.32 -11.72 6.77
C GLY A 232 -12.28 -12.80 7.10
N GLN A 233 -12.71 -14.06 7.15
CA GLN A 233 -11.79 -15.19 7.34
C GLN A 233 -10.84 -15.37 6.13
N SER A 234 -11.35 -15.21 4.91
CA SER A 234 -10.59 -15.43 3.67
C SER A 234 -9.49 -14.42 3.39
N ALA A 235 -9.44 -13.31 4.14
CA ALA A 235 -8.33 -12.37 4.09
C ALA A 235 -6.97 -13.07 4.33
N SER A 236 -6.88 -14.03 5.26
CA SER A 236 -5.64 -14.77 5.49
C SER A 236 -5.19 -15.58 4.28
N TRP A 237 -6.14 -16.20 3.56
CA TRP A 237 -5.85 -16.91 2.31
C TRP A 237 -5.28 -15.97 1.25
N TYR A 238 -5.80 -14.76 1.15
CA TYR A 238 -5.32 -13.79 0.17
C TYR A 238 -3.88 -13.36 0.46
N ALA A 239 -3.54 -13.10 1.73
CA ALA A 239 -2.17 -12.82 2.14
C ALA A 239 -1.22 -13.99 1.80
N GLU A 240 -1.62 -15.23 2.08
CA GLU A 240 -0.85 -16.44 1.71
C GLU A 240 -0.69 -16.59 0.19
N ALA A 241 -1.72 -16.26 -0.58
CA ALA A 241 -1.69 -16.32 -2.05
C ALA A 241 -0.69 -15.31 -2.63
N ILE A 242 -0.71 -14.06 -2.15
CA ILE A 242 0.25 -13.03 -2.56
C ILE A 242 1.67 -13.42 -2.14
N ASP A 243 1.87 -13.85 -0.88
CA ASP A 243 3.18 -14.31 -0.41
C ASP A 243 3.73 -15.43 -1.29
N PHE A 244 2.93 -16.46 -1.57
CA PHE A 244 3.34 -17.55 -2.46
C PHE A 244 3.75 -17.03 -3.85
N LEU A 245 2.94 -16.16 -4.46
CA LEU A 245 3.24 -15.61 -5.79
C LEU A 245 4.51 -14.77 -5.80
N LEU A 246 4.89 -14.14 -4.68
CA LEU A 246 6.11 -13.34 -4.59
C LEU A 246 7.35 -14.19 -4.27
N THR A 247 7.23 -15.14 -3.34
CA THR A 247 8.39 -15.78 -2.69
C THR A 247 8.67 -17.20 -3.16
N ALA A 248 7.66 -17.94 -3.63
CA ALA A 248 7.83 -19.35 -3.99
C ALA A 248 8.69 -19.53 -5.25
N ALA A 249 9.39 -20.66 -5.32
CA ALA A 249 10.39 -20.96 -6.34
C ALA A 249 9.76 -21.53 -7.63
N TYR A 250 8.78 -20.86 -8.23
CA TYR A 250 8.04 -21.38 -9.40
C TYR A 250 8.49 -20.80 -10.76
N LEU A 251 9.41 -19.83 -10.80
CA LEU A 251 9.87 -19.23 -12.05
C LEU A 251 10.81 -20.18 -12.81
N PRO A 252 10.66 -20.30 -14.15
CA PRO A 252 11.52 -21.16 -14.96
C PRO A 252 12.89 -20.51 -15.26
N GLY A 253 13.84 -21.34 -15.70
CA GLY A 253 15.14 -20.91 -16.24
C GLY A 253 16.26 -20.72 -15.21
N PRO A 254 17.47 -20.36 -15.67
CA PRO A 254 18.59 -20.02 -14.79
C PRO A 254 18.36 -18.65 -14.11
N GLY A 255 18.83 -18.51 -12.86
CA GLY A 255 18.69 -17.28 -12.07
C GLY A 255 17.62 -17.37 -10.97
N PRO A 256 17.13 -16.23 -10.46
CA PRO A 256 16.18 -16.23 -9.35
C PRO A 256 14.86 -16.92 -9.70
N ARG A 257 14.52 -17.91 -8.89
CA ARG A 257 13.33 -18.78 -9.03
C ARG A 257 12.02 -18.16 -8.50
N SER A 258 12.06 -16.95 -7.93
CA SER A 258 10.91 -16.22 -7.37
C SER A 258 10.92 -14.75 -7.78
N LEU A 259 9.76 -14.08 -7.72
CA LEU A 259 9.67 -12.65 -8.04
C LEU A 259 10.48 -11.82 -7.04
N ALA A 260 10.43 -12.17 -5.76
CA ALA A 260 11.25 -11.57 -4.72
C ALA A 260 12.75 -11.69 -5.04
N GLY A 261 13.18 -12.87 -5.48
CA GLY A 261 14.56 -13.09 -5.92
C GLY A 261 14.95 -12.24 -7.13
N ARG A 262 14.02 -11.99 -8.07
CA ARG A 262 14.25 -11.11 -9.23
C ARG A 262 14.35 -9.65 -8.84
N VAL A 263 13.46 -9.16 -7.98
CA VAL A 263 13.57 -7.80 -7.41
C VAL A 263 14.90 -7.63 -6.70
N ALA A 264 15.26 -8.57 -5.82
CA ALA A 264 16.53 -8.52 -5.09
C ALA A 264 17.74 -8.54 -6.04
N ALA A 265 17.73 -9.37 -7.08
CA ALA A 265 18.80 -9.39 -8.08
C ALA A 265 18.90 -8.05 -8.83
N LEU A 266 17.77 -7.51 -9.29
CA LEU A 266 17.71 -6.23 -10.01
C LEU A 266 18.35 -5.10 -9.19
N TRP A 267 17.97 -4.98 -7.92
CA TRP A 267 18.47 -3.91 -7.05
C TRP A 267 19.87 -4.13 -6.50
N ARG A 268 20.35 -5.39 -6.40
CA ARG A 268 21.76 -5.68 -6.08
C ARG A 268 22.69 -5.24 -7.21
N HIS A 269 22.27 -5.39 -8.46
CA HIS A 269 23.05 -4.92 -9.61
C HIS A 269 23.21 -3.39 -9.66
N ASP A 270 22.34 -2.65 -8.97
CA ASP A 270 22.41 -1.19 -8.84
C ASP A 270 23.22 -0.73 -7.61
N GLN A 271 23.79 -1.63 -6.82
CA GLN A 271 24.65 -1.27 -5.68
C GLN A 271 26.09 -1.09 -6.16
N GLU A 272 26.69 0.05 -5.83
CA GLU A 272 28.15 0.21 -5.92
C GLU A 272 28.81 -0.73 -4.91
N ALA A 273 29.90 -1.39 -5.31
CA ALA A 273 30.63 -2.34 -4.48
C ALA A 273 31.21 -1.62 -3.25
N GLY A 274 30.52 -1.69 -2.11
CA GLY A 274 30.98 -1.08 -0.86
C GLY A 274 29.90 -0.89 0.22
N ASP A 275 28.62 -0.85 -0.14
CA ASP A 275 27.54 -0.63 0.83
C ASP A 275 26.98 -1.97 1.38
N SER A 276 27.65 -2.52 2.39
CA SER A 276 27.27 -3.79 3.05
C SER A 276 26.04 -3.66 3.97
N THR A 277 25.47 -2.47 4.15
CA THR A 277 24.23 -2.28 4.92
C THR A 277 22.98 -2.65 4.13
N ALA A 278 23.16 -2.93 2.84
CA ALA A 278 22.09 -3.05 1.88
C ALA A 278 21.65 -4.51 1.65
N ASN A 279 21.06 -5.12 2.69
CA ASN A 279 20.01 -6.15 2.51
C ASN A 279 18.72 -5.51 1.89
N GLY A 280 18.88 -4.59 0.94
CA GLY A 280 17.95 -3.51 0.59
C GLY A 280 16.72 -3.91 -0.22
N ALA A 281 16.46 -5.20 -0.40
CA ALA A 281 15.24 -5.72 -1.01
C ALA A 281 14.57 -6.72 -0.06
N LEU A 282 14.42 -6.35 1.21
CA LEU A 282 13.56 -7.10 2.12
C LEU A 282 12.14 -7.13 1.52
N LEU A 283 11.53 -8.31 1.54
CA LEU A 283 10.13 -8.46 1.16
C LEU A 283 9.28 -7.59 2.10
N PRO A 284 8.51 -6.61 1.58
CA PRO A 284 7.69 -5.77 2.42
C PRO A 284 6.53 -6.57 3.01
N ALA A 285 6.08 -6.18 4.19
CA ALA A 285 4.89 -6.78 4.78
C ALA A 285 3.66 -6.43 3.92
N ILE A 286 2.84 -7.42 3.58
CA ILE A 286 1.55 -7.18 2.92
C ILE A 286 0.50 -6.96 4.02
N ARG A 287 -0.05 -5.74 4.09
CA ARG A 287 -1.15 -5.39 5.00
C ARG A 287 -2.44 -5.34 4.19
N LEU A 288 -3.45 -6.08 4.60
CA LEU A 288 -4.73 -6.08 3.90
C LEU A 288 -5.58 -4.91 4.37
N GLN A 289 -6.08 -4.12 3.44
CA GLN A 289 -6.95 -2.97 3.71
C GLN A 289 -8.04 -2.90 2.65
N LEU A 290 -9.30 -2.83 3.07
CA LEU A 290 -10.43 -2.70 2.15
C LEU A 290 -10.55 -1.23 1.71
N PHE A 291 -10.16 -0.95 0.48
CA PHE A 291 -10.31 0.35 -0.18
C PHE A 291 -11.61 0.44 -0.98
N GLY A 292 -12.15 -0.71 -1.42
CA GLY A 292 -13.34 -0.76 -2.28
C GLY A 292 -13.05 -0.48 -3.75
N TYR A 293 -11.77 -0.42 -4.11
CA TYR A 293 -11.24 -0.18 -5.45
C TYR A 293 -9.88 -0.90 -5.55
N PRO A 294 -9.45 -1.41 -6.72
CA PRO A 294 -8.15 -2.08 -6.83
C PRO A 294 -7.01 -1.10 -6.56
N GLN A 295 -6.50 -1.14 -5.34
CA GLN A 295 -5.49 -0.22 -4.84
C GLN A 295 -4.45 -0.96 -4.03
N ALA A 296 -3.19 -0.59 -4.27
CA ALA A 296 -2.04 -0.88 -3.45
C ALA A 296 -1.41 0.45 -3.04
N VAL A 297 -0.89 0.55 -1.82
CA VAL A 297 -0.29 1.78 -1.31
C VAL A 297 0.96 1.44 -0.52
N PRO A 298 2.10 2.09 -0.78
CA PRO A 298 3.33 1.84 -0.05
C PRO A 298 3.26 2.54 1.30
N ARG A 299 3.80 1.92 2.34
CA ARG A 299 3.95 2.48 3.69
C ARG A 299 5.44 2.58 3.97
N TYR A 300 6.00 3.79 3.92
CA TYR A 300 7.44 4.01 3.99
C TYR A 300 7.97 3.93 5.42
N GLY A 301 8.68 2.86 5.73
CA GLY A 301 9.39 2.69 7.00
C GLY A 301 10.55 3.68 7.15
N VAL A 302 10.79 4.15 8.36
CA VAL A 302 11.92 5.06 8.64
C VAL A 302 13.22 4.26 8.71
N PRO A 303 14.24 4.55 7.87
CA PRO A 303 15.54 3.90 7.98
C PRO A 303 16.23 4.24 9.31
N PRO A 304 17.06 3.34 9.88
CA PRO A 304 17.72 3.59 11.17
C PRO A 304 18.53 4.89 11.21
N ALA A 305 19.23 5.23 10.11
CA ALA A 305 20.00 6.47 10.00
C ALA A 305 19.10 7.72 10.14
N LEU A 306 17.93 7.72 9.49
CA LEU A 306 16.98 8.82 9.61
C LEU A 306 16.33 8.86 11.00
N PHE A 307 16.01 7.71 11.57
CA PHE A 307 15.46 7.64 12.93
C PHE A 307 16.41 8.28 13.95
N ALA A 308 17.71 8.00 13.86
CA ALA A 308 18.73 8.60 14.73
C ALA A 308 18.84 10.13 14.57
N GLN A 309 18.49 10.66 13.39
CA GLN A 309 18.40 12.10 13.15
C GLN A 309 17.11 12.70 13.69
N LEU A 310 16.01 11.96 13.70
CA LEU A 310 14.69 12.48 14.09
C LEU A 310 14.46 12.48 15.60
N VAL A 311 14.88 11.42 16.29
CA VAL A 311 14.51 11.20 17.69
C VAL A 311 15.73 11.01 18.58
N ARG A 312 15.73 11.69 19.73
CA ARG A 312 16.76 11.59 20.77
C ARG A 312 16.13 11.15 22.09
N ALA A 313 16.76 10.20 22.78
CA ALA A 313 16.47 9.93 24.18
C ALA A 313 17.18 10.98 25.05
N GLU A 314 16.42 11.68 25.90
CA GLU A 314 16.93 12.81 26.70
C GLU A 314 17.54 12.33 28.04
N ASP A 315 17.15 11.16 28.53
CA ASP A 315 17.61 10.56 29.79
C ASP A 315 18.03 9.09 29.67
N ALA A 316 18.42 8.47 30.78
CA ALA A 316 18.90 7.09 30.82
C ALA A 316 17.75 6.09 30.62
N GLU A 317 16.57 6.44 31.10
CA GLU A 317 15.36 5.65 31.07
C GLU A 317 14.79 5.58 29.65
N GLY A 318 14.82 6.69 28.92
CA GLY A 318 14.51 6.75 27.49
C GLY A 318 15.47 5.89 26.66
N ARG A 319 16.78 5.91 26.97
CA ARG A 319 17.75 5.02 26.32
C ARG A 319 17.47 3.55 26.62
N ALA A 320 17.20 3.22 27.88
CA ALA A 320 16.87 1.86 28.30
C ALA A 320 15.57 1.35 27.66
N TRP A 321 14.56 2.21 27.57
CA TRP A 321 13.30 1.93 26.88
C TRP A 321 13.54 1.66 25.40
N LEU A 322 14.31 2.51 24.72
CA LEU A 322 14.62 2.36 23.30
C LEU A 322 15.40 1.07 23.00
N LEU A 323 16.30 0.64 23.90
CA LEU A 323 16.98 -0.65 23.79
C LEU A 323 16.02 -1.83 23.87
N ARG A 324 14.96 -1.75 24.70
CA ARG A 324 13.95 -2.82 24.84
C ARG A 324 12.92 -2.84 23.71
N ALA A 325 12.35 -1.68 23.38
CA ALA A 325 11.24 -1.57 22.44
C ALA A 325 11.69 -1.36 20.98
N GLY A 326 12.91 -0.86 20.79
CA GLY A 326 13.49 -0.55 19.49
C GLY A 326 12.87 0.69 18.80
N PRO A 327 13.47 1.14 17.68
CA PRO A 327 12.98 2.29 16.91
C PRO A 327 11.52 2.15 16.45
N GLY A 328 11.15 0.96 15.96
CA GLY A 328 9.78 0.69 15.52
C GLY A 328 8.75 0.76 16.66
N GLY A 329 9.16 0.47 17.90
CA GLY A 329 8.33 0.70 19.09
C GLY A 329 8.05 2.18 19.29
N LEU A 330 9.09 3.02 19.26
CA LEU A 330 8.92 4.47 19.46
C LEU A 330 8.12 5.13 18.34
N LEU A 331 8.35 4.73 17.08
CA LEU A 331 7.59 5.25 15.94
C LEU A 331 6.09 4.96 16.07
N ARG A 332 5.70 3.79 16.61
CA ARG A 332 4.29 3.49 16.92
C ARG A 332 3.73 4.41 18.01
N MET A 333 4.53 4.77 19.01
CA MET A 333 4.12 5.74 20.05
C MET A 333 3.94 7.14 19.44
N LEU A 334 4.80 7.56 18.51
CA LEU A 334 4.64 8.87 17.84
C LEU A 334 3.30 8.99 17.09
N HIS A 335 2.76 7.89 16.56
CA HIS A 335 1.43 7.87 15.90
C HIS A 335 0.26 8.02 16.88
N GLN A 336 0.51 7.85 18.18
CA GLN A 336 -0.48 7.95 19.25
C GLN A 336 -0.37 9.26 20.04
N LEU A 337 0.64 10.09 19.74
CA LEU A 337 0.74 11.41 20.36
C LEU A 337 -0.53 12.21 20.11
N PRO A 338 -0.99 12.99 21.11
CA PRO A 338 -2.13 13.86 20.92
C PRO A 338 -1.92 14.79 19.73
N GLU A 339 -3.01 15.08 19.03
CA GLU A 339 -2.98 16.11 18.00
C GLU A 339 -2.79 17.47 18.62
N LEU A 340 -2.26 18.41 17.84
CA LEU A 340 -2.24 19.81 18.24
C LEU A 340 -3.69 20.23 18.49
N GLU A 341 -4.00 20.69 19.71
CA GLU A 341 -5.37 20.99 20.14
C GLU A 341 -6.06 22.04 19.28
N ALA A 342 -5.30 22.82 18.53
CA ALA A 342 -5.82 23.88 17.71
C ALA A 342 -5.67 23.52 16.21
N GLY A 343 -6.70 23.86 15.43
CA GLY A 343 -7.03 23.30 14.11
C GLY A 343 -5.97 23.45 12.98
N PRO A 344 -6.36 23.42 11.69
CA PRO A 344 -5.39 23.50 10.60
C PRO A 344 -4.74 24.89 10.56
N PHE A 345 -3.57 25.04 11.17
CA PHE A 345 -2.78 26.26 11.06
C PHE A 345 -1.91 26.27 9.82
N VAL A 346 -1.73 27.47 9.30
CA VAL A 346 -0.76 27.78 8.26
C VAL A 346 0.29 28.68 8.89
N LEU A 347 1.54 28.25 8.85
CA LEU A 347 2.69 29.07 9.23
C LEU A 347 3.21 29.76 7.98
N GLU A 348 3.13 31.08 7.95
CA GLU A 348 3.77 31.91 6.93
C GLU A 348 5.09 32.44 7.50
N THR A 349 6.19 31.89 6.99
CA THR A 349 7.49 32.57 7.05
C THR A 349 7.53 33.46 5.82
N GLY A 350 8.01 34.70 5.84
CA GLY A 350 7.88 35.64 4.71
C GLY A 350 8.38 35.19 3.31
N ARG A 351 8.91 33.96 3.19
CA ARG A 351 9.31 33.28 1.95
C ARG A 351 8.50 32.00 1.65
N GLU A 352 7.93 31.37 2.66
CA GLU A 352 7.36 30.02 2.55
C GLU A 352 6.15 29.82 3.47
N THR A 353 5.19 29.06 2.96
CA THR A 353 3.96 28.69 3.67
C THR A 353 4.00 27.21 4.02
N PHE A 354 3.77 26.89 5.29
CA PHE A 354 3.72 25.51 5.80
C PHE A 354 2.36 25.21 6.40
N ARG A 355 1.83 24.03 6.13
CA ARG A 355 0.75 23.47 6.95
C ARG A 355 1.33 22.90 8.24
N LEU A 356 0.92 23.42 9.39
CA LEU A 356 1.30 22.85 10.68
C LEU A 356 0.51 21.56 10.90
N THR A 357 1.19 20.49 11.35
CA THR A 357 0.55 19.19 11.61
C THR A 357 1.27 18.43 12.72
N SER A 358 0.68 17.32 13.18
CA SER A 358 1.32 16.35 14.08
C SER A 358 1.70 15.07 13.33
N VAL A 359 2.53 14.23 13.95
CA VAL A 359 2.83 12.90 13.40
C VAL A 359 1.55 12.07 13.26
N ALA A 360 0.74 12.00 14.32
CA ALA A 360 -0.52 11.24 14.32
C ALA A 360 -1.48 11.68 13.19
N ARG A 361 -1.67 12.99 13.03
CA ARG A 361 -2.53 13.53 11.97
C ARG A 361 -1.99 13.21 10.59
N GLN A 362 -0.69 13.45 10.35
CA GLN A 362 -0.06 13.18 9.07
C GLN A 362 -0.06 11.68 8.72
N ALA A 363 0.13 10.79 9.71
CA ALA A 363 0.07 9.34 9.51
C ALA A 363 -1.33 8.86 9.08
N ARG A 364 -2.41 9.49 9.59
CA ARG A 364 -3.78 9.18 9.18
C ARG A 364 -4.17 9.78 7.83
N GLU A 365 -3.76 11.03 7.56
CA GLU A 365 -4.09 11.73 6.31
C GLU A 365 -3.25 11.26 5.12
N SER A 366 -2.02 10.81 5.35
CA SER A 366 -1.13 10.31 4.31
C SER A 366 -1.51 8.90 3.89
N LEU A 367 -1.95 8.74 2.64
CA LEU A 367 -2.14 7.42 2.04
C LEU A 367 -0.86 6.59 2.10
N ASN A 368 0.30 7.21 1.85
CA ASN A 368 1.60 6.51 1.82
C ASN A 368 2.22 6.29 3.22
N GLY A 369 1.48 6.64 4.28
CA GLY A 369 1.99 6.68 5.64
C GLY A 369 2.90 7.87 5.92
N PHE A 370 3.30 8.01 7.18
CA PHE A 370 4.29 9.00 7.62
C PHE A 370 4.98 8.49 8.88
N LEU A 371 6.31 8.43 8.83
CA LEU A 371 7.13 7.84 9.90
C LEU A 371 6.67 6.43 10.29
N GLU A 372 6.43 5.56 9.30
CA GLU A 372 5.97 4.20 9.57
C GLU A 372 7.07 3.39 10.29
N PRO A 373 6.69 2.47 11.19
CA PRO A 373 7.66 1.66 11.93
C PRO A 373 8.39 0.64 11.05
N ALA A 374 7.83 0.29 9.89
CA ALA A 374 8.40 -0.66 8.95
C ALA A 374 7.79 -0.48 7.56
N ASP A 375 8.51 -0.92 6.53
CA ASP A 375 8.01 -0.97 5.16
C ASP A 375 6.85 -1.95 5.04
N ALA A 376 5.77 -1.51 4.40
CA ALA A 376 4.63 -2.36 4.09
C ALA A 376 3.94 -1.92 2.80
N ILE A 377 3.12 -2.80 2.24
CA ILE A 377 2.20 -2.49 1.14
C ILE A 377 0.80 -2.76 1.66
N ALA A 378 -0.01 -1.71 1.77
CA ALA A 378 -1.44 -1.84 2.02
C ALA A 378 -2.12 -2.24 0.72
N LEU A 379 -2.83 -3.37 0.68
CA LEU A 379 -3.39 -3.95 -0.54
C LEU A 379 -4.86 -4.31 -0.35
N ASP A 380 -5.69 -3.97 -1.33
CA ASP A 380 -7.08 -4.41 -1.35
C ASP A 380 -7.19 -5.93 -1.59
N PRO A 381 -7.73 -6.71 -0.63
CA PRO A 381 -7.85 -8.15 -0.80
C PRO A 381 -8.92 -8.56 -1.82
N GLY A 382 -9.76 -7.63 -2.27
CA GLY A 382 -10.72 -7.86 -3.35
C GLY A 382 -10.06 -7.99 -4.73
N SER A 383 -8.83 -7.50 -4.91
CA SER A 383 -8.11 -7.69 -6.17
C SER A 383 -7.83 -9.18 -6.42
N LEU A 384 -7.81 -9.66 -7.66
CA LEU A 384 -7.32 -11.02 -7.92
C LEU A 384 -5.82 -11.10 -7.64
N PRO A 385 -5.31 -12.12 -6.91
CA PRO A 385 -3.88 -12.23 -6.59
C PRO A 385 -2.98 -12.12 -7.82
N LEU A 386 -3.31 -12.82 -8.92
CA LEU A 386 -2.52 -12.80 -10.16
C LEU A 386 -2.52 -11.44 -10.86
N LEU A 387 -3.57 -10.63 -10.73
CA LEU A 387 -3.63 -9.27 -11.29
C LEU A 387 -2.99 -8.24 -10.34
N ALA A 388 -2.98 -8.51 -9.04
CA ALA A 388 -2.39 -7.66 -8.01
C ALA A 388 -0.86 -7.75 -7.94
N VAL A 389 -0.24 -8.86 -8.41
CA VAL A 389 1.22 -9.05 -8.37
C VAL A 389 1.98 -7.85 -8.94
N ALA A 390 1.56 -7.33 -10.10
CA ALA A 390 2.25 -6.18 -10.70
C ALA A 390 2.11 -4.91 -9.86
N SER A 391 0.94 -4.65 -9.27
CA SER A 391 0.74 -3.53 -8.35
C SER A 391 1.61 -3.67 -7.10
N VAL A 392 1.72 -4.88 -6.55
CA VAL A 392 2.61 -5.13 -5.39
C VAL A 392 4.08 -4.93 -5.76
N LEU A 393 4.51 -5.40 -6.93
CA LEU A 393 5.87 -5.16 -7.40
C LEU A 393 6.14 -3.67 -7.59
N HIS A 394 5.17 -2.92 -8.13
CA HIS A 394 5.22 -1.46 -8.31
C HIS A 394 5.42 -0.75 -6.98
N GLU A 395 4.56 -1.01 -5.98
CA GLU A 395 4.71 -0.41 -4.65
C GLU A 395 6.01 -0.85 -3.95
N TRP A 396 6.50 -2.06 -4.21
CA TRP A 396 7.78 -2.50 -3.68
C TRP A 396 8.95 -1.68 -4.25
N GLN A 397 8.89 -1.25 -5.52
CA GLN A 397 9.93 -0.38 -6.09
C GLN A 397 9.97 0.98 -5.39
N HIS A 398 8.79 1.54 -5.07
CA HIS A 398 8.69 2.76 -4.29
C HIS A 398 9.36 2.61 -2.92
N LEU A 399 9.08 1.52 -2.21
CA LEU A 399 9.69 1.25 -0.90
C LEU A 399 11.22 1.16 -0.95
N ILE A 400 11.77 0.42 -1.93
CA ILE A 400 13.22 0.27 -2.06
C ILE A 400 13.89 1.60 -2.42
N PHE A 401 13.33 2.33 -3.39
CA PHE A 401 13.87 3.63 -3.80
C PHE A 401 13.83 4.65 -2.67
N GLU A 402 12.68 4.77 -2.00
CA GLU A 402 12.46 5.73 -0.93
C GLU A 402 13.34 5.43 0.27
N ARG A 403 13.53 4.16 0.63
CA ARG A 403 14.48 3.77 1.68
C ARG A 403 15.90 4.24 1.37
N ARG A 404 16.40 4.03 0.14
CA ARG A 404 17.73 4.50 -0.28
C ARG A 404 17.83 6.04 -0.21
N ARG A 405 16.80 6.73 -0.72
CA ARG A 405 16.73 8.18 -0.70
C ARG A 405 16.74 8.73 0.73
N LEU A 406 15.93 8.17 1.63
CA LEU A 406 15.85 8.61 3.03
C LEU A 406 17.14 8.32 3.79
N THR A 407 17.86 7.24 3.49
CA THR A 407 19.21 7.02 4.01
C THR A 407 20.17 8.11 3.55
N LEU A 408 20.17 8.48 2.26
CA LEU A 408 21.01 9.57 1.74
C LEU A 408 20.66 10.92 2.38
N VAL A 409 19.37 11.22 2.57
CA VAL A 409 18.91 12.41 3.29
C VAL A 409 19.47 12.42 4.71
N ALA A 410 19.41 11.28 5.42
CA ALA A 410 19.94 11.18 6.77
C ALA A 410 21.48 11.35 6.83
N SER A 411 22.20 10.83 5.83
CA SER A 411 23.65 10.97 5.72
C SER A 411 24.10 12.40 5.38
N ALA A 412 23.28 13.13 4.62
CA ALA A 412 23.55 14.52 4.27
C ALA A 412 23.01 15.53 5.30
N ALA A 413 22.20 15.08 6.27
CA ALA A 413 21.59 15.95 7.25
C ALA A 413 22.64 16.51 8.24
N ASP A 414 22.64 17.83 8.40
CA ASP A 414 23.39 18.47 9.47
C ASP A 414 22.73 18.15 10.83
N SER A 415 23.46 17.40 11.66
CA SER A 415 23.01 17.05 13.01
C SER A 415 22.83 18.28 13.93
N THR A 416 23.43 19.41 13.58
CA THR A 416 23.31 20.67 14.34
C THR A 416 22.13 21.54 13.91
N ALA A 417 21.53 21.26 12.74
CA ALA A 417 20.38 22.01 12.26
C ALA A 417 19.18 21.91 13.23
N PRO A 418 18.36 22.96 13.40
CA PRO A 418 17.23 22.93 14.33
C PRO A 418 16.11 21.97 13.90
N PHE A 419 16.04 21.62 12.61
CA PHE A 419 15.02 20.73 12.04
C PHE A 419 15.64 19.68 11.11
N VAL A 420 14.85 18.66 10.78
CA VAL A 420 15.18 17.65 9.76
C VAL A 420 14.33 17.92 8.52
N SER A 421 14.99 18.16 7.38
CA SER A 421 14.32 18.35 6.09
C SER A 421 14.16 17.01 5.37
N ILE A 422 12.92 16.66 5.01
CA ILE A 422 12.58 15.46 4.26
C ILE A 422 11.89 15.90 2.96
N PRO A 423 12.68 16.25 1.91
CA PRO A 423 12.10 16.58 0.62
C PRO A 423 11.40 15.35 0.05
N VAL A 424 10.36 15.54 -0.76
CA VAL A 424 9.67 14.45 -1.46
C VAL A 424 10.25 14.25 -2.86
N THR A 425 10.27 13.00 -3.30
CA THR A 425 10.61 12.65 -4.69
C THR A 425 9.60 13.29 -5.65
N ASP A 426 10.09 13.73 -6.82
CA ASP A 426 9.22 14.17 -7.90
C ASP A 426 8.30 13.01 -8.32
N PRO A 427 6.97 13.22 -8.40
CA PRO A 427 6.02 12.14 -8.67
C PRO A 427 6.25 11.43 -10.02
N TYR A 428 6.70 12.14 -11.06
CA TYR A 428 6.96 11.52 -12.36
C TYR A 428 8.19 10.61 -12.31
N LEU A 429 9.19 10.98 -11.52
CA LEU A 429 10.38 10.14 -11.31
C LEU A 429 10.04 8.92 -10.45
N ALA A 430 9.30 9.12 -9.35
CA ALA A 430 8.88 8.04 -8.46
C ALA A 430 8.05 7.00 -9.21
N GLU A 431 6.92 7.42 -9.80
CA GLU A 431 6.03 6.48 -10.50
C GLU A 431 6.70 5.91 -11.75
N GLY A 432 7.45 6.73 -12.48
CA GLY A 432 8.16 6.27 -13.67
C GLY A 432 9.16 5.16 -13.38
N LEU A 433 9.91 5.29 -12.28
CA LEU A 433 10.87 4.27 -11.87
C LEU A 433 10.15 2.98 -11.45
N ALA A 434 9.07 3.12 -10.67
CA ALA A 434 8.29 1.98 -10.20
C ALA A 434 7.65 1.19 -11.35
N GLU A 435 7.06 1.88 -12.32
CA GLU A 435 6.50 1.27 -13.54
C GLU A 435 7.60 0.58 -14.38
N TRP A 436 8.76 1.24 -14.53
CA TRP A 436 9.86 0.74 -15.34
C TRP A 436 10.52 -0.50 -14.75
N ARG A 437 10.85 -0.46 -13.46
CA ARG A 437 11.43 -1.60 -12.74
C ARG A 437 10.44 -2.77 -12.66
N THR A 438 9.15 -2.51 -12.44
CA THR A 438 8.11 -3.55 -12.48
C THR A 438 8.03 -4.22 -13.85
N ALA A 439 8.08 -3.43 -14.93
CA ALA A 439 8.11 -3.96 -16.29
C ALA A 439 9.35 -4.83 -16.54
N GLN A 440 10.53 -4.45 -16.04
CA GLN A 440 11.75 -5.26 -16.15
C GLN A 440 11.66 -6.58 -15.38
N VAL A 441 11.12 -6.57 -14.14
CA VAL A 441 10.93 -7.79 -13.34
C VAL A 441 9.99 -8.77 -14.04
N LEU A 442 8.89 -8.26 -14.61
CA LEU A 442 7.86 -9.09 -15.23
C LEU A 442 8.16 -9.48 -16.67
N ALA A 443 8.92 -8.69 -17.43
CA ALA A 443 9.12 -8.90 -18.87
C ALA A 443 9.44 -10.36 -19.27
N PRO A 444 10.35 -11.09 -18.58
CA PRO A 444 10.67 -12.48 -18.92
C PRO A 444 9.52 -13.47 -18.69
N LEU A 445 8.49 -13.06 -17.94
CA LEU A 445 7.37 -13.91 -17.53
C LEU A 445 6.12 -13.64 -18.37
N LEU A 446 5.99 -12.44 -18.94
CA LEU A 446 4.77 -12.04 -19.67
C LEU A 446 4.53 -12.88 -20.91
N ASP A 447 5.55 -13.55 -21.43
CA ASP A 447 5.35 -14.47 -22.55
C ASP A 447 4.60 -15.75 -22.16
N ARG A 448 4.86 -16.23 -20.95
CA ARG A 448 4.29 -17.46 -20.41
C ARG A 448 3.02 -17.22 -19.60
N TRP A 449 3.00 -16.15 -18.82
CA TRP A 449 1.93 -15.77 -17.90
C TRP A 449 1.55 -14.30 -18.11
N PRO A 450 0.96 -13.95 -19.27
CA PRO A 450 0.63 -12.56 -19.62
C PRO A 450 -0.30 -11.89 -18.61
N LEU A 451 -1.16 -12.67 -17.92
CA LEU A 451 -2.09 -12.18 -16.92
C LEU A 451 -1.39 -11.38 -15.80
N LEU A 452 -0.16 -11.76 -15.43
CA LEU A 452 0.62 -11.07 -14.40
C LEU A 452 0.86 -9.58 -14.72
N GLY A 453 0.86 -9.20 -16.00
CA GLY A 453 1.08 -7.81 -16.44
C GLY A 453 -0.17 -7.07 -16.90
N VAL A 454 -1.33 -7.74 -16.98
CA VAL A 454 -2.56 -7.14 -17.55
C VAL A 454 -3.07 -5.99 -16.68
N GLY A 455 -3.09 -6.14 -15.35
CA GLY A 455 -3.63 -5.13 -14.43
C GLY A 455 -2.97 -3.76 -14.57
N GLU A 456 -1.63 -3.70 -14.52
CA GLU A 456 -0.89 -2.45 -14.68
C GLU A 456 -0.91 -1.92 -16.12
N ALA A 457 -0.98 -2.79 -17.13
CA ALA A 457 -1.15 -2.34 -18.51
C ALA A 457 -2.53 -1.69 -18.73
N GLU A 458 -3.59 -2.26 -18.16
CA GLU A 458 -4.93 -1.69 -18.16
C GLU A 458 -4.99 -0.35 -17.44
N LYS A 459 -4.44 -0.29 -16.21
CA LYS A 459 -4.35 0.93 -15.42
C LYS A 459 -3.71 2.06 -16.22
N ARG A 460 -2.54 1.82 -16.84
CA ARG A 460 -1.85 2.84 -17.64
C ARG A 460 -2.65 3.30 -18.86
N VAL A 461 -3.31 2.40 -19.60
CA VAL A 461 -4.14 2.82 -20.74
C VAL A 461 -5.35 3.64 -20.29
N ARG A 462 -5.97 3.27 -19.17
CA ARG A 462 -7.07 4.02 -18.56
C ARG A 462 -6.61 5.42 -18.12
N LEU A 463 -5.47 5.51 -17.43
CA LEU A 463 -4.89 6.78 -16.99
C LEU A 463 -4.50 7.65 -18.18
N ALA A 464 -3.81 7.09 -19.19
CA ALA A 464 -3.37 7.81 -20.38
C ALA A 464 -4.55 8.44 -21.16
N ARG A 465 -5.72 7.80 -21.13
CA ARG A 465 -6.93 8.34 -21.75
C ARG A 465 -7.55 9.50 -20.97
N GLY A 466 -7.51 9.45 -19.64
CA GLY A 466 -8.02 10.53 -18.79
C GLY A 466 -7.07 11.72 -18.73
N ASN A 467 -5.77 11.45 -18.68
CA ASN A 467 -4.71 12.44 -18.66
C ASN A 467 -3.42 11.84 -19.27
N PRO A 468 -2.97 12.27 -20.45
CA PRO A 468 -1.72 11.78 -21.04
C PRO A 468 -0.47 12.20 -20.24
N ASP A 469 -0.58 13.25 -19.42
CA ASP A 469 0.46 13.70 -18.50
C ASP A 469 0.29 13.08 -17.10
N ASP A 470 -0.46 11.97 -16.96
CA ASP A 470 -0.50 11.23 -15.70
C ASP A 470 0.91 10.72 -15.34
N GLN A 471 1.26 10.81 -14.06
CA GLN A 471 2.59 10.45 -13.52
C GLN A 471 3.00 9.00 -13.84
N HIS A 472 2.06 8.06 -13.90
CA HIS A 472 2.35 6.66 -14.27
C HIS A 472 2.67 6.52 -15.75
N VAL A 473 2.03 7.32 -16.61
CA VAL A 473 2.14 7.22 -18.06
C VAL A 473 3.36 7.98 -18.54
N LEU A 474 3.42 9.27 -18.24
CA LEU A 474 4.51 10.13 -18.65
C LEU A 474 5.80 9.79 -17.89
N GLY A 475 5.72 9.51 -16.59
CA GLY A 475 6.87 9.10 -15.79
C GLY A 475 7.53 7.83 -16.34
N TYR A 476 6.74 6.81 -16.68
CA TYR A 476 7.27 5.57 -17.28
C TYR A 476 8.01 5.85 -18.60
N ALA A 477 7.42 6.68 -19.46
CA ALA A 477 8.05 7.08 -20.72
C ALA A 477 9.33 7.89 -20.50
N MET A 478 9.34 8.78 -19.49
CA MET A 478 10.52 9.55 -19.09
C MET A 478 11.66 8.63 -18.64
N ILE A 479 11.41 7.69 -17.73
CA ILE A 479 12.46 6.78 -17.26
C ILE A 479 12.97 5.87 -18.37
N ARG A 480 12.10 5.45 -19.30
CA ARG A 480 12.56 4.72 -20.51
C ARG A 480 13.46 5.57 -21.41
N ALA A 481 13.10 6.83 -21.65
CA ALA A 481 13.94 7.74 -22.42
C ALA A 481 15.29 7.99 -21.74
N LEU A 482 15.29 8.10 -20.41
CA LEU A 482 16.50 8.21 -19.59
C LEU A 482 17.38 6.97 -19.72
N ALA A 483 16.82 5.77 -19.54
CA ALA A 483 17.53 4.51 -19.69
C ALA A 483 18.17 4.38 -21.09
N SER A 484 17.40 4.71 -22.14
CA SER A 484 17.89 4.71 -23.51
C SER A 484 19.03 5.70 -23.74
N ALA A 485 18.99 6.88 -23.14
CA ALA A 485 20.03 7.90 -23.29
C ALA A 485 21.31 7.55 -22.50
N LEU A 486 21.19 6.87 -21.37
CA LEU A 486 22.33 6.45 -20.56
C LEU A 486 23.06 5.21 -21.13
N GLY A 487 22.37 4.40 -21.93
CA GLY A 487 22.91 3.19 -22.56
C GLY A 487 23.18 2.02 -21.59
N ASP A 488 22.97 2.22 -20.30
CA ASP A 488 23.10 1.22 -19.25
C ASP A 488 22.03 1.46 -18.16
N ASP A 489 21.13 0.49 -18.01
CA ASP A 489 20.02 0.50 -17.05
C ASP A 489 20.50 0.66 -15.60
N ARG A 490 21.73 0.24 -15.28
CA ARG A 490 22.31 0.36 -13.92
C ARG A 490 22.58 1.81 -13.53
N ARG A 491 22.74 2.70 -14.50
CA ARG A 491 23.01 4.13 -14.27
C ARG A 491 21.76 4.95 -13.97
N VAL A 492 20.57 4.39 -14.22
CA VAL A 492 19.29 5.09 -14.03
C VAL A 492 19.07 5.42 -12.55
N VAL A 493 19.10 4.42 -11.67
CA VAL A 493 18.81 4.62 -10.24
C VAL A 493 19.81 5.60 -9.57
N PRO A 494 21.14 5.47 -9.76
CA PRO A 494 22.09 6.46 -9.27
C PRO A 494 21.81 7.88 -9.76
N ALA A 495 21.45 8.04 -11.05
CA ALA A 495 21.11 9.36 -11.59
C ALA A 495 19.85 9.96 -10.93
N LEU A 496 18.84 9.14 -10.65
CA LEU A 496 17.62 9.58 -9.95
C LEU A 496 17.88 9.92 -8.48
N LEU A 497 18.71 9.14 -7.78
CA LEU A 497 19.03 9.36 -6.35
C LEU A 497 19.85 10.63 -6.10
N GLN A 498 20.61 11.11 -7.08
CA GLN A 498 21.36 12.37 -6.97
C GLN A 498 20.47 13.61 -6.96
N ALA A 499 19.29 13.54 -7.60
CA ALA A 499 18.38 14.67 -7.76
C ALA A 499 16.90 14.23 -7.76
N PRO A 500 16.43 13.54 -6.71
CA PRO A 500 15.14 12.85 -6.70
C PRO A 500 13.94 13.80 -6.76
N SER A 501 14.12 15.07 -6.40
CA SER A 501 13.11 16.12 -6.47
C SER A 501 13.34 17.12 -7.61
N ARG A 502 14.39 16.91 -8.44
CA ARG A 502 14.88 17.88 -9.42
C ARG A 502 15.12 17.26 -10.80
N PRO A 503 14.04 17.01 -11.57
CA PRO A 503 14.15 16.53 -12.94
C PRO A 503 15.06 17.39 -13.83
N ASP A 504 15.11 18.71 -13.57
CA ASP A 504 15.99 19.67 -14.23
C ASP A 504 17.48 19.35 -14.04
N SER A 505 17.89 19.05 -12.81
CA SER A 505 19.28 18.70 -12.51
C SER A 505 19.69 17.39 -13.17
N ILE A 506 18.77 16.43 -13.28
CA ILE A 506 19.02 15.17 -14.00
C ILE A 506 19.24 15.47 -15.48
N ALA A 507 18.32 16.21 -16.12
CA ALA A 507 18.39 16.50 -17.56
C ALA A 507 19.64 17.32 -17.98
N GLN A 508 20.27 18.03 -17.04
CA GLN A 508 21.48 18.81 -17.27
C GLN A 508 22.78 17.97 -17.26
N ARG A 509 22.71 16.67 -16.96
CA ARG A 509 23.89 15.79 -17.03
C ARG A 509 24.50 15.83 -18.44
N PRO A 510 25.84 15.95 -18.59
CA PRO A 510 26.49 16.13 -19.90
C PRO A 510 26.11 15.07 -20.94
N GLU A 511 25.99 13.82 -20.51
CA GLU A 511 25.59 12.71 -21.37
C GLU A 511 24.14 12.85 -21.89
N LEU A 512 23.21 13.37 -21.07
CA LEU A 512 21.82 13.57 -21.46
C LEU A 512 21.64 14.81 -22.33
N VAL A 513 22.37 15.90 -22.03
CA VAL A 513 22.42 17.09 -22.88
C VAL A 513 22.92 16.72 -24.29
N THR A 514 23.90 15.82 -24.36
CA THR A 514 24.40 15.30 -25.65
C THR A 514 23.35 14.43 -26.34
N ALA A 515 22.76 13.46 -25.62
CA ALA A 515 21.76 12.55 -26.18
C ALA A 515 20.49 13.26 -26.69
N TRP A 516 20.09 14.35 -26.03
CA TRP A 516 18.89 15.11 -26.36
C TRP A 516 19.18 16.45 -27.03
N ARG A 517 20.37 16.62 -27.63
CA ARG A 517 20.80 17.86 -28.29
C ARG A 517 19.82 18.36 -29.35
N ALA A 518 19.16 17.46 -30.07
CA ALA A 518 18.15 17.80 -31.08
C ALA A 518 16.90 18.46 -30.47
N GLU A 519 16.60 18.13 -29.21
CA GLU A 519 15.41 18.57 -28.49
C GLU A 519 15.67 19.77 -27.58
N ARG A 520 16.89 20.34 -27.57
CA ARG A 520 17.35 21.36 -26.61
C ARG A 520 16.49 22.62 -26.51
N ASN A 521 15.78 22.95 -27.58
CA ASN A 521 14.91 24.13 -27.67
C ASN A 521 13.45 23.82 -27.32
N THR A 522 13.12 22.58 -26.93
CA THR A 522 11.77 22.24 -26.50
C THR A 522 11.48 22.97 -25.19
N PRO A 523 10.34 23.68 -25.07
CA PRO A 523 9.95 24.32 -23.83
C PRO A 523 9.62 23.29 -22.74
N ASP A 524 9.87 23.67 -21.48
CA ASP A 524 9.52 22.84 -20.33
C ASP A 524 8.01 22.60 -20.24
N ARG A 525 7.62 21.40 -19.83
CA ARG A 525 6.22 21.07 -19.54
C ARG A 525 5.93 21.45 -18.09
N LEU A 526 5.02 22.40 -17.91
CA LEU A 526 4.55 22.85 -16.60
C LEU A 526 3.23 22.18 -16.25
N ILE A 527 3.16 21.59 -15.06
CA ILE A 527 2.00 20.85 -14.58
C ILE A 527 1.59 21.41 -13.23
N ALA A 528 0.36 21.91 -13.13
CA ALA A 528 -0.18 22.44 -11.88
C ALA A 528 -0.26 21.32 -10.84
N ALA A 529 0.31 21.56 -9.66
CA ALA A 529 0.31 20.59 -8.58
C ALA A 529 0.37 21.33 -7.23
N PRO A 530 -0.65 21.23 -6.36
CA PRO A 530 -0.69 22.03 -5.14
C PRO A 530 0.56 21.76 -4.27
N SER A 531 1.06 22.81 -3.63
CA SER A 531 2.07 22.69 -2.58
C SER A 531 1.54 21.76 -1.50
N ARG A 532 2.40 20.85 -1.05
CA ARG A 532 2.09 19.89 0.03
C ARG A 532 3.10 20.00 1.15
N ARG A 533 3.66 21.19 1.35
CA ARG A 533 4.66 21.42 2.38
C ARG A 533 4.01 21.48 3.75
N PHE A 534 4.57 20.75 4.70
CA PHE A 534 4.10 20.73 6.08
C PHE A 534 5.26 20.76 7.05
N LEU A 535 4.95 21.20 8.27
CA LEU A 535 5.86 21.26 9.40
C LEU A 535 5.25 20.47 10.56
N VAL A 536 6.04 19.56 11.13
CA VAL A 536 5.75 18.91 12.41
C VAL A 536 6.64 19.58 13.45
N PRO A 537 6.07 20.25 14.47
CA PRO A 537 6.86 20.89 15.52
C PRO A 537 7.80 19.92 16.21
N GLN A 538 8.84 20.46 16.86
CA GLN A 538 9.56 19.70 17.86
C GLN A 538 8.60 19.29 18.98
N VAL A 539 8.74 18.06 19.46
CA VAL A 539 7.93 17.51 20.55
C VAL A 539 8.85 16.89 21.60
N ILE A 540 8.65 17.25 22.88
CA ILE A 540 9.25 16.55 24.01
C ILE A 540 8.14 15.77 24.72
N PHE A 541 8.35 14.47 24.91
CA PHE A 541 7.32 13.57 25.43
C PHE A 541 7.93 12.45 26.29
N SER A 542 7.11 11.83 27.15
CA SER A 542 7.41 10.59 27.88
C SER A 542 6.57 9.43 27.37
N VAL A 543 6.88 8.22 27.85
CA VAL A 543 6.03 7.03 27.67
C VAL A 543 5.81 6.37 29.02
N GLU A 544 4.58 6.33 29.50
CA GLU A 544 4.16 5.67 30.74
C GLU A 544 3.12 4.59 30.39
N ASP A 545 3.34 3.35 30.83
CA ASP A 545 2.44 2.20 30.56
C ASP A 545 2.03 2.01 29.09
N GLY A 546 2.90 2.44 28.16
CA GLY A 546 2.65 2.35 26.71
C GLY A 546 1.78 3.47 26.15
N VAL A 547 1.49 4.51 26.95
CA VAL A 547 0.80 5.73 26.54
C VAL A 547 1.81 6.87 26.47
N PRO A 548 1.91 7.60 25.34
CA PRO A 548 2.80 8.73 25.25
C PRO A 548 2.15 10.01 25.82
N GLU A 549 2.88 10.77 26.62
CA GLU A 549 2.45 12.06 27.19
C GLU A 549 3.35 13.19 26.70
N VAL A 550 2.76 14.28 26.21
CA VAL A 550 3.52 15.43 25.68
C VAL A 550 3.74 16.48 26.76
N PHE A 551 4.99 16.91 26.91
CA PHE A 551 5.36 18.02 27.80
C PHE A 551 5.47 19.35 27.07
N GLU A 552 5.96 19.34 25.82
CA GLU A 552 6.29 20.56 25.09
C GLU A 552 6.11 20.38 23.58
N HIS A 553 5.54 21.41 22.94
CA HIS A 553 5.58 21.64 21.51
C HIS A 553 6.35 22.93 21.22
N ARG A 554 7.34 22.87 20.32
CA ARG A 554 8.13 24.05 19.94
C ARG A 554 8.27 24.15 18.43
N VAL A 555 7.98 25.33 17.88
CA VAL A 555 8.27 25.69 16.49
C VAL A 555 9.56 26.49 16.46
N LEU A 556 10.55 26.03 15.71
CA LEU A 556 11.90 26.61 15.66
C LEU A 556 12.12 27.55 14.47
N SER A 557 11.11 27.69 13.59
CA SER A 557 11.05 28.58 12.43
C SER A 557 12.23 28.45 11.44
N PRO A 558 12.01 27.90 10.23
CA PRO A 558 13.06 27.77 9.22
C PRO A 558 13.68 29.09 8.75
N GLY A 559 13.02 30.23 9.01
CA GLY A 559 13.49 31.57 8.63
C GLY A 559 14.65 32.11 9.46
N ASP A 560 14.94 31.53 10.62
CA ASP A 560 16.03 31.94 11.51
C ASP A 560 17.34 31.20 11.22
N ALA A 561 17.29 30.15 10.39
CA ALA A 561 18.46 29.49 9.85
C ALA A 561 18.81 30.14 8.50
N GLY A 562 20.05 30.62 8.35
CA GLY A 562 20.56 31.15 7.08
C GLY A 562 20.38 30.17 5.90
N PRO A 563 20.51 30.63 4.65
CA PRO A 563 20.29 29.79 3.47
C PRO A 563 21.16 28.52 3.53
N PRO A 564 20.65 27.37 3.02
CA PRO A 564 21.46 26.17 2.85
C PRO A 564 22.58 26.36 1.82
#